data_AF-A0A7C6T8K8-F1
#
_entry.id   AF-A0A7C6T8K8-F1
#
_cell.length_a   1.000
_cell.length_b   1.000
_cell.length_c   1.000
_cell.angle_alpha   90.00
_cell.angle_beta   90.00
_cell.angle_gamma   90.00
#
_symmetry.space_group_name_H-M   'P 1'
#
loop_
_entity.id
_entity.type
_entity.pdbx_description
1 polymer ?
#
loop_
_entity_poly.entity_id
_entity_poly.type
_entity_poly.pdbx_seq_one_letter_code
_entity_poly.pdbx_strand_id
1 'polypeptide(L)' 'MRREEDPFTPAEIPMLARMHLSGACQMMAHGKALYAHELALCGLALLAKAPQTRACRDLHDQFLKLLQEITRARPPRGM' A
#
# COMPACT_ATOMS: atom_id res chain seq x y z
N MET A 1 12.27 -15.80 4.78
CA MET A 1 10.83 -15.58 5.00
C MET A 1 10.70 -14.38 5.93
N ARG A 2 10.43 -13.17 5.40
CA ARG A 2 10.16 -11.99 6.25
C ARG A 2 8.75 -12.15 6.82
N ARG A 3 8.66 -12.22 8.15
CA ARG A 3 7.40 -12.33 8.90
C ARG A 3 6.55 -11.09 8.65
N GLU A 4 5.25 -11.32 8.46
CA GLU A 4 4.20 -10.36 8.08
C GLU A 4 3.87 -9.27 9.13
N GLU A 5 4.82 -8.85 9.98
CA GLU A 5 4.46 -8.22 11.27
C GLU A 5 5.10 -6.85 11.58
N ASP A 6 5.95 -6.30 10.72
CA ASP A 6 6.50 -4.94 10.93
C ASP A 6 5.73 -3.86 10.15
N PRO A 7 5.29 -2.76 10.80
CA PRO A 7 4.68 -1.63 10.11
C PRO A 7 5.68 -0.99 9.15
N PHE A 8 5.24 -0.74 7.91
CA PHE A 8 6.10 -0.21 6.86
C PHE A 8 6.55 1.22 7.19
N THR A 9 7.86 1.47 7.10
CA THR A 9 8.38 2.83 7.20
C THR A 9 8.00 3.64 5.96
N PRO A 10 7.84 4.98 6.05
CA PRO A 10 7.52 5.81 4.90
C PRO A 10 8.45 5.64 3.70
N ALA A 11 9.73 5.32 3.95
CA ALA A 11 10.74 5.05 2.93
C ALA A 11 10.53 3.70 2.21
N GLU A 12 9.88 2.73 2.86
CA GLU A 12 9.62 1.40 2.29
C GLU A 12 8.34 1.36 1.46
N ILE A 13 7.39 2.28 1.70
CA ILE A 13 6.09 2.31 1.02
C ILE A 13 6.23 2.28 -0.52
N PRO A 14 7.13 3.05 -1.17
CA PRO A 14 7.28 3.00 -2.64
C PRO A 14 7.83 1.66 -3.15
N MET A 15 8.73 1.02 -2.39
CA MET A 15 9.30 -0.29 -2.74
C MET A 15 8.24 -1.39 -2.62
N LEU A 16 7.47 -1.36 -1.54
CA LEU A 16 6.37 -2.29 -1.28
C LEU A 16 5.25 -2.13 -2.29
N ALA A 17 4.84 -0.89 -2.57
CA ALA A 17 3.85 -0.57 -3.58
C ALA A 17 4.16 -1.25 -4.93
N ARG A 18 5.43 -1.20 -5.36
CA ARG A 18 5.87 -1.86 -6.60
C ARG A 18 5.85 -3.39 -6.53
N MET A 19 6.25 -3.98 -5.40
CA MET A 19 6.23 -5.44 -5.23
C MET A 19 4.80 -6.00 -5.14
N HIS A 20 3.90 -5.29 -4.47
CA HIS A 20 2.51 -5.72 -4.28
C HIS A 20 1.67 -5.62 -5.56
N LEU A 21 2.07 -4.82 -6.56
CA LEU A 21 1.31 -4.68 -7.79
C LEU A 21 1.17 -6.02 -8.57
N SER A 22 2.24 -6.82 -8.66
CA SER A 22 2.16 -8.11 -9.37
C SER A 22 1.36 -9.16 -8.57
N GLY A 23 1.55 -9.20 -7.25
CA GLY A 23 0.79 -10.08 -6.36
C GLY A 23 -0.69 -9.74 -6.33
N ALA A 24 -1.04 -8.46 -6.30
CA ALA A 24 -2.43 -8.01 -6.32
C ALA A 24 -3.12 -8.32 -7.65
N CYS A 25 -2.44 -8.13 -8.78
CA CYS A 25 -2.95 -8.54 -10.09
C CYS A 25 -3.20 -10.06 -10.16
N GLN A 26 -2.31 -10.88 -9.58
CA GLN A 26 -2.51 -12.33 -9.51
C GLN A 26 -3.70 -12.69 -8.61
N MET A 27 -3.83 -12.08 -7.43
CA MET A 27 -4.95 -12.33 -6.53
C MET A 27 -6.30 -11.97 -7.17
N MET A 28 -6.40 -10.81 -7.83
CA MET A 28 -7.60 -10.42 -8.58
C MET A 28 -7.89 -11.38 -9.73
N ALA A 29 -6.87 -11.80 -10.50
CA ALA A 29 -7.04 -12.77 -11.59
C ALA A 29 -7.55 -14.14 -11.11
N HIS A 30 -7.26 -14.50 -9.86
CA HIS A 30 -7.75 -15.71 -9.20
C HIS A 30 -9.03 -15.49 -8.38
N GLY A 31 -9.69 -14.34 -8.51
CA GLY A 31 -10.93 -14.01 -7.80
C GLY A 31 -10.77 -13.87 -6.29
N LYS A 32 -9.55 -13.65 -5.79
CA LYS A 32 -9.26 -13.48 -4.37
C LYS A 32 -9.40 -12.02 -3.98
N ALA A 33 -10.01 -11.79 -2.82
CA ALA A 33 -10.13 -10.47 -2.24
C ALA A 33 -8.76 -9.92 -1.84
N LEU A 34 -8.56 -8.62 -2.07
CA LEU A 34 -7.40 -7.88 -1.57
C LEU A 34 -7.75 -7.22 -0.25
N TYR A 35 -6.79 -7.21 0.67
CA TYR A 35 -6.92 -6.41 1.88
C TYR A 35 -6.73 -4.92 1.57
N ALA A 36 -7.35 -4.05 2.38
CA ALA A 36 -7.34 -2.60 2.16
C ALA A 36 -5.92 -2.00 2.01
N HIS A 37 -4.92 -2.55 2.72
CA HIS A 37 -3.53 -2.11 2.61
C HIS A 37 -2.88 -2.49 1.28
N GLU A 38 -3.21 -3.66 0.72
CA GLU A 38 -2.69 -4.12 -0.58
C GLU A 38 -3.25 -3.25 -1.72
N LEU A 39 -4.53 -2.90 -1.64
CA LEU A 39 -5.18 -1.95 -2.56
C LEU A 39 -4.54 -0.56 -2.48
N ALA A 40 -4.29 -0.06 -1.28
CA ALA A 40 -3.66 1.25 -1.09
C ALA A 40 -2.21 1.27 -1.62
N LEU A 41 -1.44 0.22 -1.38
CA LEU A 41 -0.09 0.05 -1.95
C LEU A 41 -0.13 -0.01 -3.48
N CYS A 42 -1.09 -0.72 -4.07
CA CYS A 42 -1.26 -0.74 -5.53
C CYS A 42 -1.62 0.63 -6.09
N GLY A 43 -2.53 1.35 -5.43
CA GLY A 43 -2.89 2.73 -5.78
C GLY A 43 -1.68 3.66 -5.80
N LEU A 44 -0.81 3.57 -4.79
CA LEU A 44 0.43 4.36 -4.73
C LEU A 44 1.41 4.00 -5.85
N ALA A 45 1.56 2.71 -6.19
CA ALA A 45 2.42 2.29 -7.30
C ALA A 45 1.93 2.79 -8.66
N LEU A 46 0.61 2.82 -8.88
CA LEU A 46 0.02 3.41 -10.09
C LEU A 46 0.25 4.92 -10.14
N LEU A 47 0.07 5.61 -9.00
CA LEU A 47 0.29 7.06 -8.90
C LEU A 47 1.76 7.46 -9.06
N ALA A 48 2.71 6.58 -8.74
CA ALA A 48 4.13 6.84 -8.94
C ALA A 48 4.53 7.08 -10.41
N LYS A 49 3.72 6.61 -11.37
CA LYS A 49 3.90 6.85 -12.81
C LYS A 49 2.81 7.75 -13.41
N ALA A 50 1.90 8.26 -12.59
CA ALA A 50 0.81 9.11 -13.05
C ALA A 50 1.26 10.56 -13.30
N PRO A 51 0.55 11.31 -14.15
CA PRO A 51 0.78 12.73 -14.31
C PRO A 51 0.61 13.46 -12.97
N GLN A 52 1.50 14.39 -12.65
CA GLN A 52 1.51 15.12 -11.37
C GLN A 52 0.44 16.23 -11.34
N THR A 53 -0.82 15.84 -11.59
CA THR A 53 -1.98 16.71 -11.40
C THR A 53 -2.31 16.86 -9.92
N ARG A 54 -3.12 17.87 -9.58
CA ARG A 54 -3.61 18.06 -8.22
C ARG A 54 -4.38 16.83 -7.71
N ALA A 55 -5.25 16.26 -8.55
CA ALA A 55 -6.03 15.07 -8.19
C ALA A 55 -5.13 13.85 -7.90
N CYS A 56 -4.05 13.65 -8.66
CA CYS A 56 -3.11 12.56 -8.42
C CYS A 56 -2.33 12.73 -7.10
N ARG A 57 -1.97 13.96 -6.74
CA ARG A 57 -1.34 14.26 -5.43
C ARG A 57 -2.32 14.05 -4.28
N ASP A 58 -3.55 14.54 -4.42
CA ASP A 58 -4.59 14.38 -3.39
C ASP A 58 -4.90 12.89 -3.15
N LEU A 59 -4.99 12.08 -4.22
CA LEU A 59 -5.16 10.63 -4.12
C LEU A 59 -3.94 9.95 -3.48
N HIS A 60 -2.73 10.39 -3.81
CA HIS A 60 -1.49 9.85 -3.22
C HIS A 60 -1.49 10.06 -1.70
N ASP A 61 -1.84 11.26 -1.24
CA ASP A 61 -1.88 11.60 0.18
C ASP A 61 -3.01 10.84 0.91
N GLN A 62 -4.16 10.62 0.27
CA GLN A 62 -5.24 9.79 0.81
C GLN A 62 -4.79 8.33 1.00
N PHE A 63 -4.11 7.74 0.03
CA PHE A 63 -3.59 6.37 0.16
C PHE A 63 -2.51 6.26 1.24
N LEU A 64 -1.62 7.27 1.36
CA LEU A 64 -0.65 7.31 2.45
C LEU A 64 -1.33 7.39 3.81
N LYS A 65 -2.34 8.26 3.96
CA LYS A 65 -3.09 8.38 5.21
C LYS A 65 -3.82 7.09 5.57
N LEU A 66 -4.45 6.44 4.58
CA LEU A 66 -5.08 5.13 4.77
C LEU A 66 -4.08 4.08 5.25
N LEU A 67 -2.89 4.01 4.66
CA LEU A 67 -1.84 3.08 5.13
C LEU A 67 -1.37 3.39 6.55
N GLN A 68 -1.23 4.68 6.90
CA GLN A 68 -0.88 5.10 8.25
C GLN A 68 -1.98 4.76 9.27
N GLU A 69 -3.25 4.87 8.89
CA GLU A 69 -4.38 4.49 9.75
C GLU A 69 -4.42 2.97 9.95
N ILE A 70 -4.20 2.18 8.89
CA ILE A 70 -4.13 0.72 9.00
C ILE A 70 -2.95 0.29 9.89
N THR A 71 -1.77 0.90 9.75
CA THR A 71 -0.61 0.59 10.61
C THR A 71 -0.80 1.07 12.04
N ARG A 72 -1.48 2.20 12.28
CA ARG A 72 -1.83 2.65 13.65
C ARG A 72 -2.86 1.74 14.33
N ALA A 73 -3.83 1.24 13.57
CA ALA A 73 -4.85 0.32 14.08
C ALA A 73 -4.29 -1.08 14.41
N ARG A 74 -3.12 -1.43 13.87
CA ARG A 74 -2.32 -2.60 14.25
C ARG A 74 -0.99 -2.16 14.83
N PRO A 75 -0.95 -1.68 16.10
CA PRO A 75 0.31 -1.35 16.74
C PRO A 75 1.24 -2.58 16.70
N PRO A 76 2.56 -2.38 16.53
CA PRO A 76 3.52 -3.47 16.65
C PRO A 76 3.32 -4.15 18.01
N ARG A 77 3.14 -5.47 18.02
CA ARG A 77 3.06 -6.22 19.28
C ARG A 77 4.43 -6.16 19.95
N GLY A 78 4.58 -5.30 20.95
CA GLY A 78 5.84 -5.14 21.68
C GLY A 78 5.96 -3.91 22.60
N MET A 79 4.88 -3.18 22.88
CA MET A 79 4.81 -2.25 24.03
C MET A 79 3.96 -2.85 25.13
#